data_AF-A0A5S4WBZ6-F1
#
_entry.id   AF-A0A5S4WBZ6-F1
#
_cell.length_a   1.000
_cell.length_b   1.000
_cell.length_c   1.000
_cell.angle_alpha   90.00
_cell.angle_beta   90.00
_cell.angle_gamma   90.00
#
_symmetry.space_group_name_H-M   'P 1'
#
loop_
_entity.id
_entity.type
_entity.pdbx_description
1 polymer ?
#
loop_
_entity_poly.entity_id
_entity_poly.type
_entity_poly.pdbx_seq_one_letter_code
_entity_poly.pdbx_strand_id
1 'polypeptide(L)'
;MGMDVYGRSPKSPEGEYFRNNLWWWRPLAQYICEVAPEIAKNCEYWQSNQGDGLNDEDSLALACVLQKQIDSGQTAAWVEHHDSAQEDPEWSYFASVDNVQNFVVFLRECGGFAIC
;
A
#
# COMPACT_ATOMS: atom_id res chain seq x y z
N MET A 1 17.31 0.12 -3.10
CA MET A 1 16.70 1.15 -2.25
C MET A 1 15.22 0.78 -2.11
N GLY A 2 14.73 0.69 -0.87
CA GLY A 2 13.34 0.31 -0.57
C GLY A 2 12.57 1.49 0.00
N MET A 3 11.29 1.27 0.23
CA MET A 3 10.38 2.19 0.90
C MET A 3 10.07 1.53 2.24
N ASP A 4 10.61 2.09 3.32
CA ASP A 4 10.43 1.54 4.65
C ASP A 4 9.23 2.22 5.31
N VAL A 5 8.19 1.45 5.65
CA VAL A 5 6.96 2.02 6.24
C VAL A 5 6.87 1.63 7.69
N TYR A 6 6.84 2.63 8.58
CA TYR A 6 6.81 2.42 10.03
C TYR A 6 5.47 2.84 10.62
N GLY A 7 4.93 2.04 11.54
CA GLY A 7 3.77 2.41 12.33
C GLY A 7 4.09 3.53 13.31
N ARG A 8 3.16 4.47 13.48
CA ARG A 8 3.29 5.59 14.43
C ARG A 8 2.91 5.20 15.85
N SER A 9 1.96 4.29 16.01
CA SER A 9 1.49 3.81 17.31
C SER A 9 1.03 2.35 17.19
N PRO A 10 1.97 1.42 16.90
CA PRO A 10 1.63 0.05 16.59
C PRO A 10 0.97 -0.66 17.78
N LYS A 11 -0.08 -1.44 17.49
CA LYS A 11 -0.87 -2.23 18.43
C LYS A 11 -0.35 -3.67 18.53
N SER A 12 0.40 -4.11 17.52
CA SER A 12 1.02 -5.42 17.43
C SER A 12 2.31 -5.36 16.59
N PRO A 13 3.16 -6.41 16.61
CA PRO A 13 4.36 -6.47 15.77
C PRO A 13 4.09 -6.28 14.27
N GLU A 14 2.93 -6.73 13.79
CA GLU A 14 2.52 -6.58 12.39
C GLU A 14 2.31 -5.11 11.97
N GLY A 15 2.00 -4.23 12.92
CA GLY A 15 1.85 -2.79 12.70
C GLY A 15 3.14 -2.00 12.83
N GLU A 16 4.23 -2.60 13.31
CA GLU A 16 5.49 -1.87 13.59
C GLU A 16 6.19 -1.46 12.30
N TYR A 17 6.25 -2.36 11.32
CA TYR A 17 7.05 -2.17 10.12
C TYR A 17 6.52 -2.99 8.94
N PHE A 18 6.31 -2.31 7.82
CA PHE A 18 6.02 -2.91 6.53
C PHE A 18 7.16 -2.61 5.57
N ARG A 19 7.90 -3.66 5.22
CA ARG A 19 8.99 -3.58 4.26
C ARG A 19 8.46 -3.73 2.85
N ASN A 20 8.70 -2.74 2.00
CA ASN A 20 8.51 -2.93 0.57
C ASN A 20 9.69 -2.40 -0.24
N ASN A 21 10.13 -3.14 -1.25
CA ASN A 21 11.15 -2.62 -2.15
C ASN A 21 10.51 -1.61 -3.12
N LEU A 22 11.31 -0.74 -3.74
CA LEU A 22 10.79 0.33 -4.60
C LEU A 22 9.90 -0.19 -5.75
N TRP A 23 10.23 -1.35 -6.31
CA TRP A 23 9.49 -1.97 -7.42
C TRP A 23 8.10 -2.44 -6.98
N TRP A 24 7.95 -2.86 -5.73
CA TRP A 24 6.68 -3.33 -5.19
C TRP A 24 5.88 -2.20 -4.53
N TRP A 25 6.57 -1.18 -4.02
CA TRP A 25 5.93 -0.02 -3.42
C TRP A 25 5.25 0.88 -4.46
N ARG A 26 5.92 1.17 -5.58
CA ARG A 26 5.39 2.07 -6.61
C ARG A 26 4.00 1.65 -7.12
N PRO A 27 3.79 0.38 -7.53
CA PRO A 27 2.48 -0.11 -7.94
C PRO A 27 1.48 -0.16 -6.80
N LEU A 28 1.90 -0.54 -5.59
CA LEU A 28 1.02 -0.54 -4.41
C LEU A 28 0.49 0.88 -4.12
N ALA A 29 1.37 1.88 -4.12
CA ALA A 29 1.03 3.27 -3.90
C ALA A 29 0.11 3.80 -5.03
N GLN A 30 0.39 3.47 -6.29
CA GLN A 30 -0.50 3.82 -7.40
C GLN A 30 -1.89 3.20 -7.22
N TYR A 31 -1.94 1.90 -6.91
CA TYR A 31 -3.17 1.17 -6.68
C TYR A 31 -4.01 1.82 -5.56
N ILE A 32 -3.36 2.19 -4.44
CA ILE A 32 -4.01 2.91 -3.33
C ILE A 32 -4.61 4.23 -3.81
N CYS A 33 -3.87 5.03 -4.59
CA CYS A 33 -4.36 6.29 -5.14
C CYS A 33 -5.57 6.10 -6.09
N GLU A 34 -5.63 4.98 -6.81
CA GLU A 34 -6.73 4.67 -7.73
C GLU A 34 -8.00 4.20 -7.00
N VAL A 35 -7.87 3.30 -6.01
CA VAL A 35 -9.05 2.69 -5.35
C VAL A 35 -9.54 3.45 -4.13
N ALA A 36 -8.72 4.31 -3.54
CA ALA A 36 -9.03 5.07 -2.34
C ALA A 36 -8.60 6.56 -2.44
N PRO A 37 -8.92 7.30 -3.52
CA PRO A 37 -8.40 8.65 -3.76
C PRO A 37 -8.71 9.63 -2.62
N GLU A 38 -9.90 9.51 -2.01
CA GLU A 38 -10.33 10.39 -0.91
C GLU A 38 -9.55 10.18 0.39
N ILE A 39 -8.96 9.00 0.58
CA ILE A 39 -8.09 8.70 1.73
C ILE A 39 -6.64 8.99 1.33
N ALA A 40 -6.26 8.58 0.13
CA ALA A 40 -4.90 8.71 -0.40
C ALA A 40 -4.44 10.17 -0.45
N LYS A 41 -5.34 11.14 -0.69
CA LYS A 41 -5.02 12.58 -0.68
C LYS A 41 -4.49 13.10 0.66
N ASN A 42 -4.69 12.37 1.76
CA ASN A 42 -4.18 12.73 3.09
C ASN A 42 -2.70 12.35 3.27
N CYS A 43 -2.10 11.66 2.30
CA CYS A 43 -0.65 11.48 2.15
C CYS A 43 -0.25 12.08 0.80
N GLU A 44 0.58 13.12 0.82
CA GLU A 44 1.00 13.88 -0.35
C GLU A 44 2.16 13.19 -1.09
N TYR A 45 3.05 12.54 -0.34
CA TYR A 45 4.34 12.06 -0.81
C TYR A 45 4.46 10.53 -0.78
N TRP A 46 3.48 9.83 -1.35
CA TRP A 46 3.48 8.37 -1.46
C TRP A 46 4.77 7.78 -2.05
N GLN A 47 5.45 8.51 -2.93
CA GLN A 47 6.66 8.03 -3.63
C GLN A 47 7.97 8.52 -2.98
N SER A 48 7.92 9.03 -1.75
CA SER A 48 9.06 9.64 -1.06
C SER A 48 9.27 9.11 0.36
N ASN A 49 10.53 9.10 0.80
CA ASN A 49 10.99 8.67 2.12
C ASN A 49 11.16 9.86 3.09
N GLN A 50 10.21 10.81 3.06
CA GLN A 50 10.31 12.05 3.85
C GLN A 50 9.53 12.00 5.17
N GLY A 51 8.98 10.85 5.55
CA GLY A 51 8.21 10.65 6.77
C GLY A 51 6.72 10.98 6.62
N ASP A 52 6.22 11.15 5.40
CA ASP A 52 4.79 11.35 5.14
C ASP A 52 4.00 10.03 5.31
N GLY A 53 2.70 10.12 5.54
CA GLY A 53 1.83 8.95 5.72
C GLY A 53 0.50 9.30 6.37
N LEU A 54 -0.29 8.28 6.70
CA LEU A 54 -1.65 8.46 7.21
C LEU A 54 -1.73 8.44 8.74
N ASN A 55 -2.79 9.03 9.29
CA ASN A 55 -3.18 8.86 10.70
C ASN A 55 -3.88 7.49 10.92
N ASP A 56 -4.23 7.16 12.18
CA ASP A 56 -4.88 5.87 12.52
C ASP A 56 -6.25 5.70 11.84
N GLU A 57 -7.08 6.75 11.81
CA GLU A 57 -8.42 6.70 11.21
C GLU A 57 -8.34 6.43 9.71
N ASP A 58 -7.50 7.17 8.99
CA ASP A 58 -7.28 7.02 7.55
C ASP A 58 -6.63 5.67 7.23
N SER A 59 -5.72 5.17 8.07
CA SER A 59 -5.08 3.86 7.89
C SER A 59 -6.11 2.73 8.01
N LEU A 60 -6.99 2.79 9.01
CA LEU A 60 -8.08 1.82 9.18
C LEU A 60 -9.10 1.90 8.05
N ALA A 61 -9.43 3.12 7.60
CA ALA A 61 -10.32 3.33 6.46
C ALA A 61 -9.71 2.74 5.18
N LEU A 62 -8.41 2.95 4.94
CA LEU A 62 -7.70 2.39 3.80
C LEU A 62 -7.68 0.86 3.86
N ALA A 63 -7.41 0.28 5.03
CA ALA A 63 -7.46 -1.17 5.23
C ALA A 63 -8.83 -1.76 4.87
N CYS A 64 -9.91 -1.07 5.22
CA CYS A 64 -11.28 -1.48 4.86
C CYS A 64 -11.51 -1.42 3.35
N VAL A 65 -11.04 -0.38 2.66
CA VAL A 65 -11.19 -0.26 1.20
C VAL A 65 -10.41 -1.36 0.49
N LEU A 66 -9.13 -1.54 0.83
CA LEU A 66 -8.28 -2.55 0.21
C LEU A 66 -8.80 -3.97 0.45
N GLN A 67 -9.29 -4.28 1.65
CA GLN A 67 -9.90 -5.59 1.91
C GLN A 67 -11.13 -5.82 1.01
N LYS A 68 -12.00 -4.82 0.82
CA LYS A 68 -13.15 -4.94 -0.10
C LYS A 68 -12.72 -5.18 -1.55
N GLN A 69 -11.61 -4.59 -1.98
CA GLN A 69 -11.09 -4.81 -3.33
C GLN A 69 -10.53 -6.24 -3.49
N ILE A 70 -9.88 -6.77 -2.45
CA ILE A 70 -9.43 -8.16 -2.41
C ILE A 70 -10.64 -9.11 -2.44
N ASP A 71 -11.61 -8.90 -1.57
CA ASP A 71 -12.81 -9.75 -1.43
C ASP A 71 -13.68 -9.77 -2.69
N SER A 72 -13.69 -8.67 -3.46
CA SER A 72 -14.42 -8.57 -4.73
C SER A 72 -13.65 -9.11 -5.93
N GLY A 73 -12.37 -9.51 -5.76
CA GLY A 73 -11.50 -9.95 -6.85
C GLY A 73 -10.96 -8.82 -7.74
N GLN A 74 -11.30 -7.57 -7.45
CA GLN A 74 -10.86 -6.40 -8.20
C GLN A 74 -9.35 -6.17 -8.07
N THR A 75 -8.75 -6.51 -6.92
CA THR A 75 -7.29 -6.51 -6.78
C THR A 75 -6.64 -7.50 -7.75
N ALA A 76 -7.14 -8.74 -7.83
CA ALA A 76 -6.58 -9.73 -8.75
C ALA A 76 -6.70 -9.28 -10.22
N ALA A 77 -7.86 -8.73 -10.61
CA ALA A 77 -8.07 -8.21 -11.96
C ALA A 77 -7.15 -7.01 -12.27
N TRP A 78 -6.92 -6.13 -11.30
CA TRP A 78 -6.00 -4.99 -11.45
C TRP A 78 -4.57 -5.46 -11.70
N VAL A 79 -4.13 -6.47 -10.95
CA VAL A 79 -2.80 -7.07 -11.08
C VAL A 79 -2.63 -7.72 -12.45
N GLU A 80 -3.57 -8.57 -12.87
CA GLU A 80 -3.53 -9.23 -14.18
C GLU A 80 -3.50 -8.22 -15.34
N HIS A 81 -4.26 -7.13 -15.24
CA HIS A 81 -4.26 -6.09 -16.27
C HIS A 81 -2.89 -5.43 -16.42
N HIS A 82 -2.24 -5.07 -15.31
CA HIS A 82 -0.94 -4.40 -15.32
C HIS A 82 0.22 -5.36 -15.65
N ASP A 83 0.08 -6.66 -15.39
CA ASP A 83 1.05 -7.67 -15.83
C ASP A 83 1.01 -7.87 -17.35
N SER A 84 -0.18 -7.80 -17.96
CA SER A 84 -0.39 -8.04 -19.39
C SER A 84 0.01 -6.89 -20.32
N ALA A 85 0.14 -5.66 -19.79
CA ALA A 85 0.35 -4.43 -20.56
C ALA A 85 1.84 -4.11 -20.89
N GLN A 86 2.76 -5.06 -20.80
CA GLN A 86 4.20 -4.78 -20.81
C GLN A 86 4.84 -4.62 -22.22
N GLU A 87 5.23 -3.39 -22.57
CA GLU A 87 6.37 -3.08 -23.46
C GLU A 87 7.60 -2.53 -22.70
N ASP A 88 7.46 -2.17 -21.41
CA ASP A 88 8.54 -1.58 -20.59
C ASP A 88 9.05 -2.54 -19.49
N PRO A 89 10.29 -3.05 -19.59
CA PRO A 89 10.86 -4.05 -18.68
C PRO A 89 11.21 -3.52 -17.26
N GLU A 90 11.16 -2.21 -16.98
CA GLU A 90 11.34 -1.71 -15.61
C GLU A 90 10.11 -1.96 -14.72
N TRP A 91 8.91 -2.12 -15.28
CA TRP A 91 7.67 -2.29 -14.51
C TRP A 91 7.30 -3.75 -14.20
N SER A 92 8.20 -4.69 -14.50
CA SER A 92 7.88 -6.12 -14.61
C SER A 92 7.60 -6.88 -13.31
N TYR A 93 7.55 -6.25 -12.12
CA TYR A 93 7.49 -6.96 -10.85
C TYR A 93 6.86 -6.18 -9.68
N PHE A 94 5.84 -6.62 -8.94
CA PHE A 94 4.63 -7.41 -9.19
C PHE A 94 3.78 -7.06 -7.95
N ALA A 95 2.72 -6.25 -8.10
CA ALA A 95 1.80 -6.04 -6.98
C ALA A 95 1.06 -7.36 -6.76
N SER A 96 1.53 -8.24 -5.87
CA SER A 96 0.74 -9.43 -5.59
C SER A 96 -0.47 -9.08 -4.73
N VAL A 97 -1.57 -9.82 -4.89
CA VAL A 97 -2.70 -9.75 -3.96
C VAL A 97 -2.21 -9.96 -2.52
N ASP A 98 -1.22 -10.84 -2.32
CA ASP A 98 -0.59 -11.08 -1.02
C ASP A 98 0.13 -9.83 -0.47
N ASN A 99 0.81 -9.04 -1.31
CA ASN A 99 1.45 -7.79 -0.90
C ASN A 99 0.40 -6.77 -0.43
N VAL A 100 -0.73 -6.66 -1.13
CA VAL A 100 -1.86 -5.82 -0.71
C VAL A 100 -2.44 -6.33 0.61
N GLN A 101 -2.63 -7.66 0.75
CA GLN A 101 -3.16 -8.27 1.97
C GLN A 101 -2.23 -8.05 3.17
N ASN A 102 -0.92 -8.18 2.99
CA ASN A 102 0.08 -7.90 4.03
C ASN A 102 0.04 -6.41 4.44
N PHE A 103 -0.14 -5.50 3.48
CA PHE A 103 -0.30 -4.08 3.78
C PHE A 103 -1.60 -3.80 4.54
N VAL A 104 -2.71 -4.50 4.21
CA VAL A 104 -3.96 -4.42 4.97
C VAL A 104 -3.76 -4.84 6.43
N VAL A 105 -3.00 -5.92 6.68
CA VAL A 105 -2.68 -6.35 8.05
C VAL A 105 -1.89 -5.26 8.78
N PHE A 106 -0.85 -4.72 8.16
CA PHE A 106 -0.08 -3.61 8.72
C PHE A 106 -0.96 -2.40 9.07
N LEU A 107 -1.80 -1.95 8.12
CA LEU A 107 -2.66 -0.77 8.30
C LEU A 107 -3.65 -0.90 9.46
N ARG A 108 -4.11 -2.11 9.77
CA ARG A 108 -5.02 -2.34 10.89
C ARG A 108 -4.34 -2.16 12.25
N GLU A 109 -3.04 -2.40 12.29
CA GLU A 109 -2.28 -2.48 13.53
C GLU A 109 -1.32 -1.30 13.73
N CYS A 110 -1.09 -0.44 12.73
CA CYS A 110 0.00 0.55 12.75
C CYS A 110 -0.25 1.81 13.60
N GLY A 111 -1.51 2.15 13.89
CA GLY A 111 -1.82 3.39 14.61
C GLY A 111 -1.56 4.65 13.77
N GLY A 112 -1.63 4.55 12.44
CA GLY A 112 -1.06 5.51 11.50
C GLY A 112 0.35 5.10 11.07
N PHE A 113 0.87 5.66 9.98
CA PHE A 113 2.21 5.29 9.48
C PHE A 113 3.01 6.47 8.94
N ALA A 114 4.30 6.22 8.68
CA ALA A 114 5.21 7.12 7.99
C ALA A 114 6.09 6.32 7.01
N ILE A 115 6.36 6.91 5.85
CA ILE A 115 7.19 6.35 4.78
C ILE A 115 8.60 6.97 4.87
N CYS A 116 9.62 6.13 5.11
CA CYS A 116 11.00 6.49 5.46
C CYS A 116 12.04 5.75 4.61
#